data_AF-A0A1G7DQV2-F1
#
_entry.id   AF-A0A1G7DQV2-F1
#
_cell.length_a   1.000
_cell.length_b   1.000
_cell.length_c   1.000
_cell.angle_alpha   90.00
_cell.angle_beta   90.00
_cell.angle_gamma   90.00
#
_symmetry.space_group_name_H-M   'P 1'
#
loop_
_entity.id
_entity.type
_entity.pdbx_description
1 polymer ?
#
loop_
_entity_poly.entity_id
_entity_poly.type
_entity_poly.pdbx_seq_one_letter_code
_entity_poly.pdbx_strand_id
1 'polypeptide(L)'
;MFRSTMRRVASAVFASAMLAGGLAVGSGTAAANQDTTSGPAVSKSFENIDVLKGAAGQPGTTLYVAPGEEFTIHNSFRVQDGDERILTRITDHAPAGLEYVPGSAKLAIVGGDPNVPYLSYEVIPTTPEVGSGTVSVVAPGAGWSVAPGAGHGWIEFRVTYRVPQSAQIGAVFDTGVTFDVAGHEGGLGWNPIGLSVAIAAGSGSSDGFGSSGQ
;
A
#
# COMPACT_ATOMS: atom_id res chain seq x y z
N MET A 1 -43.33 -11.68 36.49
CA MET A 1 -42.59 -10.48 36.97
C MET A 1 -41.59 -10.09 35.90
N PHE A 2 -41.90 -9.06 35.12
CA PHE A 2 -41.02 -8.53 34.07
C PHE A 2 -40.18 -7.39 34.65
N ARG A 3 -38.86 -7.45 34.45
CA ARG A 3 -37.98 -6.28 34.55
C ARG A 3 -37.01 -6.31 33.37
N SER A 4 -37.34 -5.53 32.36
CA SER A 4 -36.46 -5.13 31.26
C SER A 4 -35.58 -3.99 31.77
N THR A 5 -34.26 -4.17 31.75
CA THR A 5 -33.31 -3.10 32.09
C THR A 5 -32.72 -2.53 30.80
N MET A 6 -33.29 -1.40 30.42
CA MET A 6 -32.87 -0.50 29.36
C MET A 6 -31.62 0.28 29.82
N ARG A 7 -30.49 0.24 29.09
CA ARG A 7 -29.41 1.24 29.27
C ARG A 7 -29.01 1.85 27.93
N ARG A 8 -28.86 3.16 28.00
CA ARG A 8 -29.00 4.17 26.94
C ARG A 8 -27.77 4.29 26.05
N VAL A 9 -28.07 4.69 24.82
CA VAL A 9 -27.20 5.26 23.78
C VAL A 9 -26.46 6.49 24.29
N ALA A 10 -25.19 6.65 23.90
CA ALA A 10 -24.49 7.93 23.92
C ALA A 10 -23.91 8.20 22.53
N SER A 11 -24.53 9.15 21.83
CA SER A 11 -24.07 9.71 20.57
C SER A 11 -23.15 10.90 20.88
N ALA A 12 -21.92 10.89 20.36
CA ALA A 12 -21.05 12.06 20.43
C ALA A 12 -21.25 12.89 19.15
N VAL A 13 -21.99 13.99 19.28
CA VAL A 13 -22.04 15.07 18.30
C VAL A 13 -20.89 16.01 18.60
N PHE A 14 -19.94 16.16 17.67
CA PHE A 14 -19.02 17.29 17.65
C PHE A 14 -19.27 18.09 16.37
N ALA A 15 -19.83 19.29 16.56
CA ALA A 15 -20.01 20.30 15.54
C ALA A 15 -19.43 21.62 16.06
N SER A 16 -18.41 22.13 15.38
CA SER A 16 -17.99 23.55 15.29
C SER A 16 -16.66 23.57 14.52
N ALA A 17 -16.34 24.50 13.63
CA ALA A 17 -17.04 25.70 13.17
C ALA A 17 -16.52 26.02 11.76
N MET A 18 -17.38 26.63 10.94
CA MET A 18 -17.01 27.20 9.65
C MET A 18 -15.99 28.33 9.83
N LEU A 19 -14.94 28.32 9.02
CA LEU A 19 -14.19 29.51 8.65
C LEU A 19 -14.23 29.64 7.12
N ALA A 20 -14.91 30.69 6.69
CA ALA A 20 -15.09 31.12 5.33
C ALA A 20 -13.85 31.87 4.81
N GLY A 21 -13.62 31.80 3.51
CA GLY A 21 -12.91 32.82 2.75
C GLY A 21 -11.60 32.39 2.11
N GLY A 22 -11.64 32.09 0.82
CA GLY A 22 -10.43 31.96 -0.01
C GLY A 22 -10.69 31.23 -1.32
N LEU A 23 -11.15 31.95 -2.34
CA LEU A 23 -11.17 31.50 -3.73
C LEU A 23 -9.75 31.17 -4.20
N ALA A 24 -9.47 29.90 -4.42
CA ALA A 24 -8.51 29.45 -5.42
C ALA A 24 -9.17 28.33 -6.21
N VAL A 25 -9.60 28.64 -7.43
CA VAL A 25 -9.99 27.65 -8.44
C VAL A 25 -8.69 26.99 -8.90
N GLY A 26 -8.14 26.12 -8.06
CA GLY A 26 -7.20 25.10 -8.47
C GLY A 26 -8.03 23.86 -8.76
N SER A 27 -8.05 23.42 -10.02
CA SER A 27 -8.55 22.12 -10.42
C SER A 27 -7.64 21.03 -9.84
N GLY A 28 -7.66 20.88 -8.51
CA GLY A 28 -7.17 19.70 -7.84
C GLY A 28 -8.24 18.66 -8.03
N THR A 29 -8.04 17.77 -9.00
CA THR A 29 -8.74 16.48 -9.00
C THR A 29 -8.40 15.82 -7.68
N ALA A 30 -9.29 15.92 -6.70
CA ALA A 30 -9.33 14.96 -5.61
C ALA A 30 -9.67 13.63 -6.28
N ALA A 31 -8.64 12.90 -6.71
CA ALA A 31 -8.81 11.52 -7.10
C ALA A 31 -9.32 10.81 -5.85
N ALA A 32 -10.62 10.53 -5.82
CA ALA A 32 -11.13 9.45 -5.00
C ALA A 32 -10.29 8.24 -5.38
N ASN A 33 -9.40 7.81 -4.48
CA ASN A 33 -8.57 6.63 -4.66
C ASN A 33 -9.45 5.39 -4.54
N GLN A 34 -10.35 5.22 -5.52
CA GLN A 34 -10.96 3.96 -5.80
C GLN A 34 -9.89 3.17 -6.53
N ASP A 35 -9.14 2.42 -5.74
CA ASP A 35 -8.10 1.50 -6.16
C ASP A 35 -8.71 0.44 -7.09
N THR A 36 -8.74 0.76 -8.39
CA THR A 36 -9.09 -0.20 -9.43
C THR A 36 -7.90 -1.12 -9.60
N THR A 37 -7.90 -2.16 -8.76
CA THR A 37 -6.97 -3.29 -8.69
C THR A 37 -6.33 -3.63 -10.03
N SER A 38 -5.09 -3.21 -10.22
CA SER A 38 -4.14 -3.96 -11.03
C SER A 38 -3.71 -5.14 -10.16
N GLY A 39 -3.97 -6.37 -10.59
CA GLY A 39 -3.61 -7.56 -9.81
C GLY A 39 -2.12 -7.57 -9.44
N PRO A 40 -1.72 -8.31 -8.40
CA PRO A 40 -0.33 -8.35 -7.97
C PRO A 40 0.57 -8.89 -9.08
N ALA A 41 1.71 -8.25 -9.24
CA ALA A 41 2.69 -8.55 -10.26
C ALA A 41 3.50 -9.81 -9.96
N VAL A 42 3.78 -10.05 -8.68
CA VAL A 42 4.63 -11.13 -8.20
C VAL A 42 3.96 -11.79 -7.00
N SER A 43 3.99 -13.13 -6.97
CA SER A 43 3.53 -13.95 -5.84
C SER A 43 4.65 -14.87 -5.38
N LYS A 44 4.85 -14.94 -4.07
CA LYS A 44 5.75 -15.88 -3.39
C LYS A 44 5.04 -16.44 -2.16
N SER A 45 5.42 -17.64 -1.76
CA SER A 45 4.82 -18.29 -0.59
C SER A 45 5.92 -18.73 0.38
N PHE A 46 5.63 -18.60 1.67
CA PHE A 46 6.40 -19.20 2.75
C PHE A 46 5.42 -19.95 3.66
N GLU A 47 5.61 -21.26 3.81
CA GLU A 47 4.64 -22.13 4.49
C GLU A 47 3.22 -21.93 3.93
N ASN A 48 2.25 -21.55 4.76
CA ASN A 48 0.87 -21.26 4.39
C ASN A 48 0.61 -19.77 4.13
N ILE A 49 1.64 -18.93 4.10
CA ILE A 49 1.53 -17.48 3.84
C ILE A 49 1.88 -17.19 2.39
N ASP A 50 0.90 -16.69 1.64
CA ASP A 50 1.09 -16.10 0.33
C ASP A 50 1.36 -14.59 0.45
N VAL A 51 2.45 -14.17 -0.16
CA VAL A 51 2.86 -12.78 -0.24
C VAL A 51 2.80 -12.32 -1.69
N LEU A 52 1.96 -11.33 -1.93
CA LEU A 52 1.75 -10.75 -3.24
C LEU A 52 2.27 -9.33 -3.27
N LYS A 53 3.06 -8.97 -4.27
CA LYS A 53 3.61 -7.63 -4.45
C LYS A 53 3.25 -7.07 -5.82
N GLY A 54 2.85 -5.81 -5.89
CA GLY A 54 2.50 -5.13 -7.14
C GLY A 54 2.52 -3.61 -7.00
N ALA A 55 2.20 -2.91 -8.08
CA ALA A 55 2.09 -1.45 -8.10
C ALA A 55 0.68 -1.03 -8.53
N ALA A 56 0.17 0.05 -7.93
CA ALA A 56 -1.15 0.58 -8.26
C ALA A 56 -1.21 1.03 -9.72
N GLY A 57 -2.25 0.64 -10.44
CA GLY A 57 -2.49 1.10 -11.82
C GLY A 57 -1.54 0.55 -12.88
N GLN A 58 -0.59 -0.33 -12.52
CA GLN A 58 0.35 -0.93 -13.47
C GLN A 58 0.42 -2.46 -13.33
N PRO A 59 -0.13 -3.23 -14.28
CA PRO A 59 0.02 -4.68 -14.30
C PRO A 59 1.42 -5.11 -14.75
N GLY A 60 1.88 -6.26 -14.26
CA GLY A 60 3.14 -6.89 -14.69
C GLY A 60 4.31 -6.65 -13.72
N THR A 61 5.42 -7.36 -13.96
CA THR A 61 6.58 -7.41 -13.05
C THR A 61 7.55 -6.24 -13.19
N THR A 62 7.32 -5.34 -14.15
CA THR A 62 8.16 -4.16 -14.38
C THR A 62 7.28 -2.92 -14.43
N LEU A 63 7.49 -2.04 -13.47
CA LEU A 63 6.89 -0.71 -13.36
C LEU A 63 7.72 0.28 -14.16
N TYR A 64 7.11 0.99 -15.10
CA TYR A 64 7.77 2.07 -15.84
C TYR A 64 7.36 3.42 -15.26
N VAL A 65 8.33 4.19 -14.79
CA VAL A 65 8.12 5.47 -14.10
C VAL A 65 9.12 6.52 -14.58
N ALA A 66 8.67 7.76 -14.68
CA ALA A 66 9.51 8.89 -15.06
C ALA A 66 10.25 9.49 -13.86
N PRO A 67 11.39 10.17 -14.08
CA PRO A 67 11.96 11.06 -13.06
C PRO A 67 10.94 12.08 -12.55
N GLY A 68 10.84 12.24 -11.23
CA GLY A 68 9.89 13.12 -10.55
C GLY A 68 8.51 12.52 -10.28
N GLU A 69 8.18 11.38 -10.88
CA GLU A 69 6.88 10.70 -10.72
C GLU A 69 6.76 9.99 -9.37
N GLU A 70 5.53 9.89 -8.88
CA GLU A 70 5.19 9.08 -7.70
C GLU A 70 4.45 7.81 -8.11
N PHE A 71 4.71 6.71 -7.40
CA PHE A 71 4.01 5.46 -7.59
C PHE A 71 3.81 4.75 -6.26
N THR A 72 2.79 3.89 -6.17
CA THR A 72 2.46 3.16 -4.94
C THR A 72 2.68 1.67 -5.11
N ILE A 73 3.47 1.08 -4.22
CA ILE A 73 3.65 -0.36 -4.09
C ILE A 73 2.64 -0.92 -3.09
N HIS A 74 2.12 -2.11 -3.38
CA HIS A 74 1.21 -2.88 -2.53
C HIS A 74 1.86 -4.21 -2.17
N ASN A 75 1.86 -4.56 -0.90
CA ASN A 75 2.21 -5.88 -0.39
C ASN A 75 0.97 -6.48 0.27
N SER A 76 0.56 -7.67 -0.14
CA SER A 76 -0.58 -8.39 0.45
C SER A 76 -0.11 -9.70 1.08
N PHE A 77 -0.60 -10.00 2.27
CA PHE A 77 -0.25 -11.21 3.03
C PHE A 77 -1.51 -12.00 3.32
N ARG A 78 -1.61 -13.20 2.76
CA ARG A 78 -2.77 -14.10 2.85
C ARG A 78 -2.35 -15.41 3.48
N VAL A 79 -3.17 -15.95 4.38
CA VAL A 79 -2.98 -17.30 4.89
C VAL A 79 -3.95 -18.23 4.16
N GLN A 80 -3.40 -19.22 3.45
CA GLN A 80 -4.21 -20.08 2.57
C GLN A 80 -5.03 -21.10 3.35
N ASP A 81 -4.38 -21.85 4.23
CA ASP A 81 -4.95 -22.95 5.01
C ASP A 81 -4.17 -23.14 6.32
N GLY A 82 -4.52 -24.14 7.12
CA GLY A 82 -3.79 -24.48 8.35
C GLY A 82 -4.05 -23.50 9.49
N ASP A 83 -2.99 -23.19 10.24
CA ASP A 83 -3.08 -22.33 11.43
C ASP A 83 -3.02 -20.84 11.06
N GLU A 84 -3.73 -20.04 11.86
CA GLU A 84 -3.64 -18.59 11.83
C GLU A 84 -2.19 -18.10 12.01
N ARG A 85 -1.84 -17.03 11.30
CA ARG A 85 -0.51 -16.40 11.41
C ARG A 85 -0.63 -15.01 11.99
N ILE A 86 0.35 -14.66 12.80
CA ILE A 86 0.42 -13.36 13.47
C ILE A 86 1.65 -12.64 12.94
N LEU A 87 1.45 -11.62 12.11
CA LEU A 87 2.54 -10.81 11.56
C LEU A 87 2.90 -9.71 12.57
N THR A 88 4.18 -9.55 12.88
CA THR A 88 4.66 -8.59 13.89
C THR A 88 5.40 -7.40 13.27
N ARG A 89 5.94 -7.57 12.07
CA ARG A 89 6.59 -6.52 11.29
C ARG A 89 6.39 -6.77 9.81
N ILE A 90 6.24 -5.70 9.05
CA ILE A 90 6.31 -5.72 7.59
C ILE A 90 7.29 -4.63 7.16
N THR A 91 8.19 -4.96 6.26
CA THR A 91 9.19 -4.04 5.69
C THR A 91 9.11 -4.11 4.18
N ASP A 92 8.76 -2.99 3.56
CA ASP A 92 8.91 -2.79 2.13
C ASP A 92 10.35 -2.35 1.83
N HIS A 93 11.01 -3.04 0.90
CA HIS A 93 12.35 -2.68 0.43
C HIS A 93 12.20 -1.99 -0.91
N ALA A 94 12.36 -0.67 -0.91
CA ALA A 94 12.40 0.13 -2.11
C ALA A 94 13.79 0.04 -2.77
N PRO A 95 13.84 0.15 -4.10
CA PRO A 95 15.05 0.45 -4.83
C PRO A 95 15.88 1.58 -4.22
N ALA A 96 17.20 1.40 -4.23
CA ALA A 96 18.13 2.46 -3.86
C ALA A 96 17.91 3.70 -4.73
N GLY A 97 17.86 4.86 -4.09
CA GLY A 97 17.67 6.14 -4.76
C GLY A 97 16.22 6.57 -4.92
N LEU A 98 15.22 5.76 -4.56
CA LEU A 98 13.84 6.26 -4.47
C LEU A 98 13.58 6.94 -3.13
N GLU A 99 12.72 7.96 -3.15
CA GLU A 99 12.36 8.76 -1.98
C GLU A 99 10.99 8.34 -1.47
N TYR A 100 10.90 7.96 -0.19
CA TYR A 100 9.61 7.73 0.46
C TYR A 100 8.81 9.03 0.53
N VAL A 101 7.52 8.97 0.16
CA VAL A 101 6.59 10.09 0.29
C VAL A 101 5.99 10.10 1.71
N PRO A 102 6.28 11.11 2.55
CA PRO A 102 5.82 11.12 3.94
C PRO A 102 4.30 11.03 4.08
N GLY A 103 3.85 10.16 4.99
CA GLY A 103 2.43 9.92 5.26
C GLY A 103 1.72 9.01 4.25
N SER A 104 2.43 8.47 3.27
CA SER A 104 1.85 7.56 2.28
C SER A 104 1.77 6.11 2.74
N ALA A 105 2.58 5.70 3.71
CA ALA A 105 2.56 4.34 4.23
C ALA A 105 1.21 4.05 4.91
N LYS A 106 0.51 3.00 4.46
CA LYS A 106 -0.80 2.60 4.98
C LYS A 106 -0.84 1.10 5.17
N LEU A 107 -1.35 0.68 6.33
CA LEU A 107 -1.64 -0.71 6.63
C LEU A 107 -3.16 -0.87 6.76
N ALA A 108 -3.70 -1.92 6.15
CA ALA A 108 -5.10 -2.28 6.31
C ALA A 108 -5.26 -3.79 6.51
N ILE A 109 -6.26 -4.17 7.31
CA ILE A 109 -6.81 -5.52 7.30
C ILE A 109 -8.01 -5.48 6.36
N VAL A 110 -7.95 -6.29 5.31
CA VAL A 110 -9.00 -6.39 4.30
C VAL A 110 -9.76 -7.67 4.55
N GLY A 111 -11.02 -7.59 4.97
CA GLY A 111 -11.86 -8.76 5.22
C GLY A 111 -12.81 -9.04 4.06
N GLY A 112 -13.08 -10.32 3.78
CA GLY A 112 -13.98 -10.77 2.73
C GLY A 112 -13.30 -11.66 1.69
N ASP A 113 -14.09 -12.22 0.78
CA ASP A 113 -13.57 -12.99 -0.36
C ASP A 113 -13.16 -12.01 -1.48
N PRO A 114 -11.92 -12.05 -2.00
CA PRO A 114 -11.50 -11.17 -3.09
C PRO A 114 -12.36 -11.29 -4.36
N ASN A 115 -13.16 -12.35 -4.49
CA ASN A 115 -14.08 -12.57 -5.60
C ASN A 115 -15.50 -12.05 -5.33
N VAL A 116 -15.79 -11.50 -4.15
CA VAL A 116 -17.09 -10.89 -3.84
C VAL A 116 -16.98 -9.36 -3.76
N PRO A 117 -18.04 -8.63 -4.16
CA PRO A 117 -17.99 -7.17 -4.26
C PRO A 117 -17.99 -6.43 -2.91
N TYR A 118 -18.13 -7.15 -1.79
CA TYR A 118 -18.22 -6.57 -0.45
C TYR A 118 -16.97 -6.90 0.35
N LEU A 119 -15.89 -6.17 0.08
CA LEU A 119 -14.70 -6.17 0.92
C LEU A 119 -14.85 -5.14 2.04
N SER A 120 -14.43 -5.53 3.23
CA SER A 120 -14.26 -4.62 4.37
C SER A 120 -12.81 -4.17 4.43
N TYR A 121 -12.59 -2.89 4.74
CA TYR A 121 -11.26 -2.30 4.87
C TYR A 121 -11.15 -1.65 6.25
N GLU A 122 -10.33 -2.24 7.13
CA GLU A 122 -9.97 -1.65 8.40
C GLU A 122 -8.56 -1.05 8.28
N VAL A 123 -8.47 0.27 8.20
CA VAL A 123 -7.18 0.96 8.19
C VAL A 123 -6.60 0.96 9.60
N ILE A 124 -5.41 0.38 9.75
CA ILE A 124 -4.70 0.35 11.02
C ILE A 124 -3.84 1.60 11.13
N PRO A 125 -4.02 2.44 12.17
CA PRO A 125 -3.10 3.54 12.44
C PRO A 125 -1.70 2.99 12.71
N THR A 126 -0.75 3.34 11.85
CA THR A 126 0.65 2.94 11.99
C THR A 126 1.56 4.16 11.88
N THR A 127 2.70 4.11 12.58
CA THR A 127 3.79 5.06 12.39
C THR A 127 4.92 4.32 11.70
N PRO A 128 5.23 4.62 10.42
CA PRO A 128 6.26 3.90 9.70
C PRO A 128 7.67 4.26 10.20
N GLU A 129 8.53 3.26 10.34
CA GLU A 129 9.97 3.41 10.50
C GLU A 129 10.58 3.56 9.09
N VAL A 130 11.15 4.73 8.78
CA VAL A 130 11.75 5.00 7.47
C VAL A 130 13.26 4.87 7.58
N GLY A 131 13.82 3.94 6.81
CA GLY A 131 15.25 3.70 6.68
C GLY A 131 15.79 4.05 5.29
N SER A 132 17.07 3.77 5.07
CA SER A 132 17.70 3.93 3.76
C SER A 132 17.18 2.85 2.80
N GLY A 133 16.17 3.19 1.98
CA GLY A 133 15.56 2.25 1.02
C GLY A 133 14.57 1.29 1.66
N THR A 134 14.13 1.53 2.89
CA THR A 134 13.15 0.69 3.57
C THR A 134 12.06 1.51 4.24
N VAL A 135 10.84 0.98 4.21
CA VAL A 135 9.72 1.50 5.00
C VAL A 135 9.10 0.34 5.75
N SER A 136 9.16 0.39 7.07
CA SER A 136 8.68 -0.67 7.94
C SER A 136 7.50 -0.21 8.79
N VAL A 137 6.59 -1.13 9.08
CA VAL A 137 5.59 -0.97 10.12
C VAL A 137 5.73 -2.11 11.13
N VAL A 138 5.60 -1.77 12.41
CA VAL A 138 5.69 -2.72 13.53
C VAL A 138 4.32 -2.79 14.19
N ALA A 139 3.88 -4.00 14.47
CA ALA A 139 2.60 -4.22 15.10
C ALA A 139 2.62 -3.75 16.56
N PRO A 140 1.56 -3.07 17.03
CA PRO A 140 1.38 -2.87 18.46
C PRO A 140 1.02 -4.21 19.13
N GLY A 141 1.62 -4.47 20.29
CA GLY A 141 1.27 -5.65 21.10
C GLY A 141 1.67 -6.98 20.46
N ALA A 142 0.71 -7.89 20.29
CA ALA A 142 0.96 -9.27 19.90
C ALA A 142 1.22 -9.47 18.39
N GLY A 143 0.78 -8.54 17.54
CA GLY A 143 0.83 -8.67 16.09
C GLY A 143 -0.53 -8.47 15.41
N TRP A 144 -0.54 -8.59 14.09
CA TRP A 144 -1.74 -8.59 13.26
C TRP A 144 -2.10 -10.02 12.88
N SER A 145 -3.28 -10.46 13.27
CA SER A 145 -3.83 -11.77 12.92
C SER A 145 -4.22 -11.85 11.46
N VAL A 146 -3.87 -12.95 10.81
CA VAL A 146 -4.34 -13.34 9.48
C VAL A 146 -4.89 -14.75 9.56
N ALA A 147 -6.21 -14.85 9.55
CA ALA A 147 -6.91 -16.12 9.61
C ALA A 147 -6.82 -16.87 8.26
N PRO A 148 -6.73 -18.21 8.28
CA PRO A 148 -6.64 -19.03 7.09
C PRO A 148 -7.95 -19.06 6.30
N GLY A 149 -7.85 -19.21 4.98
CA GLY A 149 -8.97 -19.57 4.11
C GLY A 149 -9.55 -18.43 3.28
N ALA A 150 -10.17 -18.81 2.17
CA ALA A 150 -10.84 -17.88 1.27
C ALA A 150 -12.00 -17.16 1.99
N GLY A 151 -11.87 -15.85 2.17
CA GLY A 151 -12.87 -15.03 2.85
C GLY A 151 -12.46 -14.50 4.23
N HIS A 152 -11.37 -15.02 4.82
CA HIS A 152 -10.96 -14.70 6.19
C HIS A 152 -10.06 -13.46 6.31
N GLY A 153 -9.85 -12.77 5.19
CA GLY A 153 -9.17 -11.50 5.09
C GLY A 153 -7.66 -11.60 4.95
N TRP A 154 -7.02 -10.46 4.66
CA TRP A 154 -5.59 -10.36 4.41
C TRP A 154 -5.05 -9.03 4.90
N ILE A 155 -3.75 -8.97 5.15
CA ILE A 155 -3.09 -7.71 5.44
C ILE A 155 -2.63 -7.08 4.13
N GLU A 156 -2.88 -5.79 3.97
CA GLU A 156 -2.36 -5.00 2.88
C GLU A 156 -1.49 -3.86 3.41
N PHE A 157 -0.25 -3.78 2.94
CA PHE A 157 0.69 -2.71 3.24
C PHE A 157 1.05 -1.96 1.96
N ARG A 158 0.72 -0.66 1.92
CA ARG A 158 0.95 0.23 0.79
C ARG A 158 1.96 1.30 1.13
N VAL A 159 2.85 1.62 0.19
CA VAL A 159 3.85 2.67 0.34
C VAL A 159 4.01 3.42 -0.97
N THR A 160 4.01 4.76 -0.92
CA THR A 160 4.28 5.60 -2.10
C THR A 160 5.72 6.08 -2.10
N TYR A 161 6.35 5.97 -3.27
CA TYR A 161 7.70 6.43 -3.53
C TYR A 161 7.70 7.46 -4.66
N ARG A 162 8.66 8.38 -4.59
CA ARG A 162 8.97 9.36 -5.62
C ARG A 162 10.30 8.99 -6.27
N VAL A 163 10.34 9.01 -7.59
CA VAL A 163 11.57 8.93 -8.35
C VAL A 163 12.27 10.30 -8.30
N PRO A 164 13.55 10.41 -7.92
CA PRO A 164 14.25 11.69 -7.98
C PRO A 164 14.28 12.24 -9.40
N GLN A 165 14.23 13.57 -9.53
CA GLN A 165 14.40 14.27 -10.82
C GLN A 165 15.74 13.94 -11.49
N SER A 166 16.77 13.60 -10.70
CA SER A 166 18.10 13.23 -11.19
C SER A 166 18.25 11.75 -11.53
N ALA A 167 17.18 10.94 -11.45
CA ALA A 167 17.25 9.52 -11.75
C ALA A 167 17.66 9.28 -13.22
N GLN A 168 18.57 8.33 -13.45
CA GLN A 168 19.01 8.00 -14.80
C GLN A 168 17.94 7.18 -15.53
N ILE A 169 17.49 7.70 -16.67
CA ILE A 169 16.66 6.95 -17.61
C ILE A 169 17.41 5.69 -18.07
N GLY A 170 16.70 4.57 -18.10
CA GLY A 170 17.23 3.24 -18.40
C GLY A 170 17.71 2.46 -17.17
N ALA A 171 17.80 3.09 -15.99
CA ALA A 171 18.08 2.37 -14.76
C ALA A 171 16.92 1.43 -14.39
N VAL A 172 17.24 0.23 -13.93
CA VAL A 172 16.27 -0.77 -13.48
C VAL A 172 16.69 -1.27 -12.11
N PHE A 173 15.74 -1.30 -11.20
CA PHE A 173 15.96 -1.72 -9.82
C PHE A 173 14.90 -2.70 -9.39
N ASP A 174 15.28 -3.70 -8.60
CA ASP A 174 14.33 -4.64 -8.03
C ASP A 174 13.89 -4.17 -6.64
N THR A 175 12.69 -4.58 -6.24
CA THR A 175 12.09 -4.28 -4.95
C THR A 175 12.08 -5.56 -4.11
N GLY A 176 11.83 -5.42 -2.82
CA GLY A 176 11.72 -6.56 -1.92
C GLY A 176 10.65 -6.35 -0.86
N VAL A 177 10.36 -7.42 -0.13
CA VAL A 177 9.51 -7.37 1.05
C VAL A 177 10.04 -8.37 2.06
N THR A 178 10.14 -7.94 3.31
CA THR A 178 10.38 -8.84 4.44
C THR A 178 9.30 -8.65 5.49
N PHE A 179 9.06 -9.68 6.29
CA PHE A 179 8.04 -9.70 7.31
C PHE A 179 8.44 -10.64 8.44
N ASP A 180 7.98 -10.34 9.64
CA ASP A 180 8.23 -11.14 10.83
C ASP A 180 6.92 -11.82 11.25
N VAL A 181 7.01 -13.09 11.66
CA VAL A 181 5.86 -13.89 12.10
C VAL A 181 6.10 -14.35 13.54
N ALA A 182 5.12 -14.18 14.41
CA ALA A 182 5.22 -14.61 15.80
C ALA A 182 5.53 -16.12 15.88
N GLY A 183 6.51 -16.48 16.71
CA GLY A 183 6.96 -17.87 16.86
C GLY A 183 7.97 -18.33 15.80
N HIS A 184 8.32 -17.49 14.83
CA HIS A 184 9.40 -17.75 13.89
C HIS A 184 10.66 -16.95 14.26
N GLU A 185 11.83 -17.58 14.24
CA GLU A 185 13.10 -16.87 14.47
C GLU A 185 13.59 -16.20 13.17
N GLY A 186 13.86 -14.90 13.24
CA GLY A 186 14.35 -14.11 12.12
C GLY A 186 13.26 -13.65 11.16
N GLY A 187 13.59 -12.60 10.39
CA GLY A 187 12.70 -12.05 9.38
C GLY A 187 12.65 -12.92 8.13
N LEU A 188 11.45 -13.10 7.61
CA LEU A 188 11.14 -13.84 6.39
C LEU A 188 11.05 -12.88 5.20
N GLY A 189 11.21 -13.40 3.99
CA GLY A 189 10.86 -12.67 2.78
C GLY A 189 11.92 -12.73 1.70
N TRP A 190 11.75 -11.83 0.71
CA TRP A 190 12.51 -11.83 -0.52
C TRP A 190 12.92 -10.41 -0.85
N ASN A 191 14.24 -10.19 -0.90
CA ASN A 191 14.83 -8.95 -1.39
C ASN A 191 16.07 -9.30 -2.21
N PRO A 192 15.97 -9.34 -3.55
CA PRO A 192 14.81 -8.95 -4.36
C PRO A 192 13.66 -9.98 -4.37
N ILE A 193 12.44 -9.53 -4.64
CA ILE A 193 11.26 -10.40 -4.86
C ILE A 193 10.96 -10.63 -6.35
N GLY A 194 11.41 -9.73 -7.23
CA GLY A 194 11.19 -9.81 -8.68
C GLY A 194 10.20 -8.77 -9.23
N LEU A 195 9.80 -7.78 -8.43
CA LEU A 195 9.05 -6.62 -8.93
C LEU A 195 10.07 -5.50 -9.18
N SER A 196 10.27 -5.19 -10.46
CA SER A 196 11.25 -4.20 -10.91
C SER A 196 10.64 -2.83 -11.18
N VAL A 197 11.42 -1.78 -10.97
CA VAL A 197 11.13 -0.38 -11.30
C VAL A 197 12.14 0.06 -12.35
N ALA A 198 11.66 0.35 -13.56
CA ALA A 198 12.45 0.86 -14.68
C ALA A 198 12.19 2.36 -14.85
N ILE A 199 13.26 3.15 -14.79
CA ILE A 199 13.18 4.59 -15.02
C ILE A 199 13.09 4.82 -16.53
N ALA A 200 11.94 5.28 -17.01
CA ALA A 200 11.70 5.55 -18.41
C ALA A 200 11.69 7.06 -18.69
N ALA A 201 11.89 7.43 -19.95
CA ALA A 201 11.56 8.80 -20.36
C ALA A 201 10.05 9.00 -20.08
N GLY A 202 9.70 10.05 -19.35
CA GLY A 202 8.30 10.36 -19.12
C GLY A 202 7.57 10.45 -20.44
N SER A 203 6.32 9.98 -20.47
CA SER A 203 5.40 10.25 -21.57
C SER A 203 5.13 11.74 -21.55
N GLY A 204 6.05 12.53 -22.11
CA GLY A 204 5.87 13.96 -22.24
C GLY A 204 4.51 14.17 -22.88
N SER A 205 3.59 14.82 -22.16
CA SER A 205 2.44 15.43 -22.81
C SER A 205 3.04 16.29 -23.90
N SER A 206 2.81 15.89 -25.14
CA SER A 206 3.24 16.60 -26.34
C SER A 206 2.39 17.85 -26.46
N ASP A 207 2.51 18.78 -25.51
CA ASP A 207 1.86 20.06 -25.55
C ASP A 207 2.63 20.94 -26.53
N GLY A 208 2.17 20.87 -27.79
CA GLY A 208 2.22 21.99 -28.71
C GLY A 208 3.57 22.24 -29.36
N PHE A 209 3.93 21.41 -30.34
CA PHE A 209 4.55 21.99 -31.54
C PHE A 209 3.49 22.85 -32.24
N GLY A 210 3.40 24.11 -31.80
CA GLY A 210 2.71 25.18 -32.51
C GLY A 210 3.42 25.45 -33.82
N SER A 211 3.10 24.65 -34.82
CA SER A 211 3.37 24.92 -36.22
C SER A 211 2.42 26.02 -36.70
N SER A 212 2.97 27.21 -36.92
CA SER A 212 2.52 28.16 -37.94
C SER A 212 3.75 29.04 -38.22
N GLY A 213 4.49 28.91 -39.32
CA GLY A 213 4.01 28.65 -40.67
C GLY A 213 3.64 29.97 -41.33
N GLN A 214 4.68 30.63 -41.88
CA GLN A 214 4.72 31.83 -42.73
C GLN A 214 4.39 33.19 -42.12
#